data_AF-A0A356P8R6-F1
#
_entry.id   AF-A0A356P8R6-F1
#
_cell.length_a   1.000
_cell.length_b   1.000
_cell.length_c   1.000
_cell.angle_alpha   90.00
_cell.angle_beta   90.00
_cell.angle_gamma   90.00
#
_symmetry.space_group_name_H-M   'P 1'
#
loop_
_entity.id
_entity.type
_entity.pdbx_description
1 polymer ?
#
loop_
_entity_poly.entity_id
_entity_poly.type
_entity_poly.pdbx_seq_one_letter_code
_entity_poly.pdbx_strand_id
1 'polypeptide(L)'
;MKTETLRIIEKRLEGQRLSMADGIKLFEDADLLALGQGADLVRGQMHPEKVVTFVIDRNINYTNVCSCQCKFCAFYCKPGDPNGYILSQDELHAKI
;
A
#
# COMPACT_ATOMS: atom_id res chain seq x y z
N MET A 1 30.15 15.59 0.32
CA MET A 1 28.99 16.50 0.46
C MET A 1 27.76 15.60 0.54
N LYS A 2 26.93 15.66 1.60
CA LYS A 2 25.71 14.84 1.66
C LYS A 2 24.77 15.28 0.53
N THR A 3 24.34 14.34 -0.31
CA THR A 3 23.32 14.59 -1.34
C THR A 3 22.05 15.11 -0.68
N GLU A 4 21.28 15.93 -1.39
CA GLU A 4 20.03 16.52 -0.90
C GLU A 4 19.05 15.46 -0.37
N THR A 5 18.99 14.30 -1.03
CA THR A 5 18.20 13.13 -0.62
C THR A 5 18.61 12.57 0.74
N LEU A 6 19.91 12.56 1.09
CA LEU A 6 20.39 12.16 2.41
C LEU A 6 19.94 13.13 3.51
N ARG A 7 19.91 14.44 3.22
CA ARG A 7 19.39 15.44 4.17
C ARG A 7 17.90 15.25 4.43
N ILE A 8 17.13 14.90 3.41
CA ILE A 8 15.71 14.58 3.56
C ILE A 8 15.51 13.33 4.40
N ILE A 9 16.31 12.28 4.19
CA ILE A 9 16.28 11.07 5.01
C ILE A 9 16.60 11.39 6.48
N GLU A 10 17.64 12.18 6.74
CA GLU A 10 18.04 12.62 8.09
C GLU A 10 16.92 13.40 8.78
N LYS A 11 16.30 14.36 8.07
CA LYS A 11 15.12 15.08 8.56
C LYS A 11 14.01 14.14 9.04
N ARG A 12 13.75 13.05 8.31
CA ARG A 12 12.72 12.06 8.72
C ARG A 12 13.18 11.23 9.93
N LEU A 13 14.45 10.84 9.99
CA LEU A 13 15.02 10.10 11.12
C LEU A 13 15.01 10.90 12.43
N GLU A 14 15.05 12.23 12.33
CA GLU A 14 14.86 13.16 13.45
C GLU A 14 13.38 13.32 13.86
N GLY A 15 12.47 12.57 13.24
CA GLY A 15 11.04 12.60 13.55
C GLY A 15 10.26 13.70 12.83
N GLN A 16 10.89 14.53 11.99
CA GLN A 16 10.23 15.63 11.30
C GLN A 16 9.41 15.16 10.09
N ARG A 17 8.22 15.74 9.89
CA ARG A 17 7.35 15.40 8.75
C ARG A 17 8.00 15.83 7.43
N LEU A 18 8.01 14.92 6.46
CA LEU A 18 8.42 15.23 5.10
C LEU A 18 7.32 16.00 4.37
N SER A 19 7.72 16.98 3.57
CA SER A 19 6.83 17.72 2.67
C SER A 19 6.57 16.94 1.39
N MET A 20 5.63 17.40 0.56
CA MET A 20 5.42 16.84 -0.78
C MET A 20 6.68 16.95 -1.65
N ALA A 21 7.37 18.10 -1.60
CA ALA A 21 8.59 18.33 -2.37
C ALA A 21 9.72 17.37 -1.94
N ASP A 22 9.85 17.13 -0.64
CA ASP A 22 10.80 16.13 -0.10
C ASP A 22 10.52 14.73 -0.70
N GLY A 23 9.24 14.34 -0.75
CA GLY A 23 8.81 13.05 -1.30
C GLY A 23 9.11 12.90 -2.80
N ILE A 24 8.80 13.93 -3.59
CA ILE A 24 9.13 13.96 -5.03
C ILE A 24 10.64 13.82 -5.22
N LYS A 25 11.44 14.58 -4.47
CA LYS A 25 12.89 14.53 -4.57
C LYS A 25 13.48 13.16 -4.24
N LEU A 26 12.94 12.49 -3.23
CA LEU A 26 13.34 11.12 -2.91
C LEU A 26 12.95 10.13 -4.00
N PHE A 27 11.78 10.30 -4.62
CA PHE A 27 11.30 9.41 -5.67
C PHE A 27 12.15 9.51 -6.94
N GLU A 28 12.57 10.72 -7.31
CA GLU A 28 13.33 10.97 -8.54
C GLU A 28 14.82 10.65 -8.39
N ASP A 29 15.42 11.01 -7.24
CA ASP A 29 16.89 11.13 -7.14
C ASP A 29 17.53 10.31 -6.01
N ALA A 30 16.76 9.62 -5.17
CA ALA A 30 17.37 8.88 -4.06
C ALA A 30 18.10 7.63 -4.57
N ASP A 31 19.29 7.40 -4.03
CA ASP A 31 19.91 6.08 -4.10
C ASP A 31 19.01 5.07 -3.38
N LEU A 32 18.68 3.97 -4.07
CA LEU A 32 17.72 2.98 -3.59
C LEU A 32 18.17 2.34 -2.27
N LEU A 33 19.46 2.07 -2.10
CA LEU A 33 19.99 1.42 -0.90
C LEU A 33 20.00 2.39 0.28
N ALA A 34 20.39 3.65 0.06
CA ALA A 34 20.32 4.68 1.07
C ALA A 34 18.88 4.95 1.53
N LEU A 35 17.92 5.00 0.59
CA LEU A 35 16.50 5.16 0.90
C LEU A 35 15.97 3.97 1.70
N GLY A 36 16.30 2.74 1.26
CA GLY A 36 15.92 1.51 1.94
C GLY A 36 16.44 1.44 3.37
N GLN A 37 17.72 1.79 3.59
CA GLN A 37 18.33 1.86 4.92
C GLN A 37 17.65 2.92 5.80
N GLY A 38 17.38 4.11 5.26
CA GLY A 38 16.66 5.16 5.97
C GLY A 38 15.26 4.70 6.39
N ALA A 39 14.51 4.07 5.48
CA ALA A 39 13.19 3.53 5.77
C ALA A 39 13.23 2.41 6.83
N ASP A 40 14.23 1.52 6.78
CA ASP A 40 14.45 0.45 7.74
C ASP A 40 14.67 0.98 9.17
N LEU A 41 15.47 2.04 9.29
CA LEU A 41 15.72 2.75 10.55
C LEU A 41 14.44 3.41 11.08
N VAL A 42 13.67 4.12 10.24
CA VAL A 42 12.39 4.72 10.64
C VAL A 42 11.41 3.65 11.10
N ARG A 43 11.29 2.53 10.38
CA ARG A 43 10.47 1.39 10.81
C ARG A 43 10.92 0.88 12.18
N GLY A 44 12.24 0.76 12.42
CA GLY A 44 12.79 0.37 13.72
C GLY A 44 12.49 1.36 14.86
N GLN A 45 12.44 2.66 14.57
CA GLN A 45 12.02 3.69 15.54
C GLN A 45 10.53 3.57 15.89
N MET A 46 9.69 3.23 14.90
CA MET A 46 8.23 3.10 15.09
C MET A 46 7.83 1.76 15.72
N HIS A 47 8.60 0.70 15.48
CA HIS A 47 8.33 -0.68 15.91
C HIS A 47 9.57 -1.30 16.60
N PRO A 48 9.95 -0.80 17.79
CA PRO A 48 11.16 -1.22 18.49
C PRO A 48 11.16 -2.69 18.94
N GLU A 49 9.98 -3.31 19.07
CA GLU A 49 9.79 -4.70 19.44
C GLU A 49 10.34 -5.70 18.42
N LYS A 50 10.60 -5.26 17.18
CA LYS A 50 11.09 -6.11 16.08
C LYS A 50 10.19 -7.32 15.80
N VAL A 51 8.90 -7.18 16.06
CA VAL A 51 7.89 -8.21 15.78
C VAL A 51 7.22 -7.85 14.46
N VAL A 52 7.34 -8.75 13.49
CA VAL A 52 6.57 -8.67 12.24
C VAL A 52 5.28 -9.47 12.44
N THR A 53 4.14 -8.78 12.36
CA THR A 53 2.82 -9.41 12.45
C THR A 53 2.27 -9.71 11.07
N PHE A 54 1.24 -10.55 11.02
CA PHE A 54 0.48 -10.85 9.82
C PHE A 54 -1.00 -10.92 10.16
N VAL A 55 -1.85 -10.72 9.15
CA VAL A 55 -3.30 -10.85 9.28
C VAL A 55 -3.73 -12.11 8.56
N ILE A 56 -4.47 -12.98 9.25
CA ILE A 56 -5.22 -14.06 8.59
C ILE A 56 -6.56 -13.46 8.19
N ASP A 57 -6.63 -12.97 6.95
CA ASP A 57 -7.83 -12.37 6.40
C ASP A 57 -8.58 -13.34 5.49
N ARG A 58 -9.91 -13.26 5.51
CA ARG A 58 -10.77 -13.94 4.54
C ARG A 58 -11.55 -12.88 3.77
N ASN A 59 -11.09 -12.61 2.56
CA ASN A 59 -11.80 -11.73 1.65
C ASN A 59 -12.88 -12.50 0.88
N ILE A 60 -14.16 -12.18 1.13
CA ILE A 60 -15.28 -12.74 0.36
C ILE A 60 -15.76 -11.70 -0.65
N ASN A 61 -15.45 -11.93 -1.92
CA ASN A 61 -15.99 -11.13 -3.01
C ASN A 61 -17.44 -11.55 -3.28
N TYR A 62 -18.39 -10.81 -2.74
CA TYR A 62 -19.82 -11.10 -2.91
C TYR A 62 -20.36 -10.70 -4.29
N THR A 63 -19.61 -9.90 -5.05
CA THR A 63 -19.89 -9.59 -6.45
C THR A 63 -18.62 -9.13 -7.14
N ASN A 64 -18.53 -9.39 -8.44
CA ASN A 64 -17.57 -8.73 -9.32
C ASN A 64 -18.22 -7.67 -10.23
N VAL A 65 -19.54 -7.44 -10.12
CA VAL A 65 -20.25 -6.44 -10.94
C VAL A 65 -19.96 -5.04 -10.41
N CYS A 66 -19.46 -4.14 -11.27
CA CYS A 66 -19.10 -2.78 -10.87
C CYS A 66 -19.40 -1.76 -11.98
N SER A 67 -19.91 -0.59 -11.58
CA SER A 67 -20.19 0.54 -12.48
C SER A 67 -18.97 1.44 -12.75
N CYS A 68 -17.95 1.41 -11.89
CA CYS A 68 -16.79 2.31 -11.95
C CYS A 68 -15.89 2.08 -13.18
N GLN A 69 -15.79 0.84 -13.66
CA GLN A 69 -15.00 0.47 -14.85
C GLN A 69 -13.54 0.97 -14.81
N CYS A 70 -12.87 0.75 -13.68
CA CYS A 70 -11.48 1.18 -13.48
C CYS A 70 -10.56 0.50 -14.51
N LYS A 71 -9.77 1.31 -15.24
CA LYS A 71 -8.87 0.82 -16.31
C LYS A 71 -7.82 -0.20 -15.85
N PHE A 72 -7.50 -0.20 -14.56
CA PHE A 72 -6.50 -1.08 -13.96
C PHE A 72 -7.11 -2.29 -13.24
N CYS A 73 -8.44 -2.34 -13.07
CA CYS A 73 -9.08 -3.41 -12.33
C CYS A 73 -9.37 -4.58 -13.26
N ALA A 74 -8.66 -5.69 -13.06
CA ALA A 74 -8.90 -6.93 -13.81
C ALA A 74 -10.08 -7.76 -13.25
N PHE A 75 -10.62 -7.38 -12.09
CA PHE A 75 -11.64 -8.16 -11.40
C PHE A 75 -13.07 -7.85 -11.84
N TYR A 76 -13.33 -6.60 -12.23
CA TYR A 76 -14.72 -6.17 -12.42
C TYR A 76 -15.35 -6.68 -13.72
N CYS A 77 -16.65 -6.90 -13.66
CA CYS A 77 -17.53 -7.11 -14.79
C CYS A 77 -18.54 -5.95 -14.90
N LYS A 78 -18.96 -5.61 -16.12
CA LYS A 78 -20.02 -4.60 -16.31
C LYS A 78 -21.37 -5.17 -15.86
N PRO A 79 -22.34 -4.32 -15.46
CA PRO A 79 -23.71 -4.77 -15.26
C PRO A 79 -24.25 -5.50 -16.49
N GLY A 80 -24.72 -6.74 -16.30
CA GLY A 80 -25.23 -7.60 -17.39
C GLY A 80 -24.17 -8.40 -18.15
N ASP A 81 -22.88 -8.30 -17.79
CA ASP A 81 -21.84 -9.17 -18.35
C ASP A 81 -22.12 -10.64 -17.96
N PRO A 82 -22.04 -11.61 -18.89
CA PRO A 82 -22.32 -13.01 -18.60
C PRO A 82 -21.34 -13.64 -17.58
N ASN A 83 -20.17 -13.04 -17.37
CA ASN A 83 -19.20 -13.47 -16.36
C ASN A 83 -19.40 -12.76 -15.01
N GLY A 84 -20.37 -11.84 -14.93
CA GLY A 84 -20.73 -11.14 -13.71
C GLY A 84 -21.54 -12.01 -12.76
N TYR A 85 -21.28 -11.90 -11.46
CA TYR A 85 -22.04 -12.59 -10.43
C TYR A 85 -22.36 -11.68 -9.25
N ILE A 86 -23.44 -12.02 -8.55
CA ILE A 86 -23.80 -11.50 -7.23
C ILE A 86 -24.17 -12.72 -6.40
N LEU A 87 -23.44 -12.97 -5.32
CA LEU A 87 -23.74 -14.06 -4.41
C LEU A 87 -25.04 -13.76 -3.65
N SER A 88 -25.86 -14.78 -3.48
CA SER A 88 -26.97 -14.75 -2.53
C SER A 88 -26.47 -14.72 -1.08
N GLN A 89 -27.36 -14.37 -0.15
CA GLN A 89 -27.02 -14.41 1.28
C GLN A 89 -26.64 -15.81 1.75
N ASP A 90 -27.30 -16.86 1.25
CA ASP A 90 -27.00 -18.25 1.62
C ASP A 90 -25.60 -18.67 1.12
N GLU A 91 -25.23 -18.31 -0.12
CA GLU A 91 -23.88 -18.53 -0.66
C GLU A 91 -22.81 -17.77 0.11
N LEU A 92 -23.13 -16.55 0.58
CA LEU A 92 -22.24 -15.75 1.40
C LEU A 92 -22.03 -16.40 2.78
N HIS A 93 -23.11 -16.83 3.44
CA HIS A 93 -23.03 -17.49 4.75
C HIS A 93 -22.28 -18.82 4.70
N ALA A 94 -22.41 -19.59 3.62
CA ALA A 94 -21.65 -20.83 3.44
C ALA A 94 -20.13 -20.61 3.31
N LYS A 95 -19.68 -19.38 3.10
CA LYS A 95 -18.25 -19.00 2.99
C LYS A 95 -17.68 -18.42 4.29
N ILE A 96 -18.46 -18.32 5.36
CA ILE A 96 -18.07 -17.86 6.70
C ILE A 96 -17.83 -19.09 7.58
#